data_AF-A0A3Q8FLI4-F1
#
_entry.id   AF-A0A3Q8FLI4-F1
#
_cell.length_a   1.000
_cell.length_b   1.000
_cell.length_c   1.000
_cell.angle_alpha   90.00
_cell.angle_beta   90.00
_cell.angle_gamma   90.00
#
_symmetry.space_group_name_H-M   'P 1'
#
loop_
_entity.id
_entity.type
_entity.pdbx_description
1 polymer ?
#
loop_
_entity_poly.entity_id
_entity_poly.type
_entity_poly.pdbx_seq_one_letter_code
_entity_poly.pdbx_strand_id
1 'polypeptide(L)'
;MELATGLFEGITDYTRVREYRHRSHKRIFEFFGPGAKHPHERQWRMLDLNRQENYDKSGKLTRVILSGPVPADGYTENLRAYAEKGVLKLTPLTSGYSSYRVYDYDATGKESLSFVCWRYEVSTNKPYAHFPWWEPDPRPKRSREAELQYGRTQVGTRCGTPDGKMTVEGMGPVKKLMETKYSFGTSKIGFPGE
;
A
#
# COMPACT_ATOMS: atom_id res chain seq x y z
N MET A 1 -36.41 -31.08 7.45
CA MET A 1 -35.23 -30.21 7.33
C MET A 1 -35.48 -28.96 8.17
N GLU A 2 -35.71 -29.15 9.48
CA GLU A 2 -36.24 -28.09 10.38
C GLU A 2 -35.31 -27.83 11.58
N LEU A 3 -34.31 -28.68 11.80
CA LEU A 3 -33.34 -28.55 12.89
C LEU A 3 -32.22 -27.53 12.61
N ALA A 4 -32.08 -27.05 11.36
CA ALA A 4 -31.01 -26.12 10.98
C ALA A 4 -31.38 -24.65 11.14
N THR A 5 -32.68 -24.31 11.21
CA THR A 5 -33.13 -22.92 11.09
C THR A 5 -32.77 -22.07 12.32
N GLY A 6 -32.81 -22.63 13.53
CA GLY A 6 -32.46 -21.89 14.77
C GLY A 6 -30.98 -21.91 15.16
N LEU A 7 -30.19 -22.86 14.63
CA LEU A 7 -28.75 -22.99 14.97
C LEU A 7 -27.86 -21.97 14.24
N PHE A 8 -28.38 -21.32 13.18
CA PHE A 8 -27.67 -20.31 12.39
C PHE A 8 -28.31 -18.92 12.48
N GLU A 9 -29.36 -18.75 13.29
CA GLU A 9 -29.88 -17.41 13.60
C GLU A 9 -28.77 -16.57 14.26
N GLY A 10 -28.53 -15.37 13.72
CA GLY A 10 -27.50 -14.46 14.20
C GLY A 10 -26.07 -14.71 13.68
N ILE A 11 -25.79 -15.80 12.94
CA ILE A 11 -24.44 -16.00 12.37
C ILE A 11 -24.07 -14.91 11.35
N THR A 12 -25.08 -14.28 10.75
CA THR A 12 -24.92 -13.14 9.86
C THR A 12 -24.61 -11.84 10.60
N ASP A 13 -24.80 -11.79 11.92
CA ASP A 13 -24.67 -10.55 12.69
C ASP A 13 -23.21 -10.26 13.10
N TYR A 14 -22.31 -11.21 12.83
CA TYR A 14 -20.88 -11.09 13.10
C TYR A 14 -20.09 -10.69 11.86
N THR A 15 -18.97 -10.00 12.09
CA THR A 15 -17.91 -9.85 11.09
C THR A 15 -17.41 -11.23 10.68
N ARG A 16 -17.30 -11.48 9.38
CA ARG A 16 -16.81 -12.75 8.84
C ARG A 16 -15.48 -12.53 8.15
N VAL A 17 -14.56 -13.47 8.31
CA VAL A 17 -13.27 -13.47 7.62
C VAL A 17 -13.18 -14.72 6.75
N ARG A 18 -12.88 -14.53 5.47
CA ARG A 18 -12.58 -15.63 4.55
C ARG A 18 -11.09 -15.64 4.24
N GLU A 19 -10.45 -16.78 4.49
CA GLU A 19 -9.04 -17.00 4.13
C GLU A 19 -8.92 -17.95 2.94
N TYR A 20 -8.03 -17.64 2.00
CA TYR A 20 -7.61 -18.57 0.96
C TYR A 20 -6.19 -18.27 0.45
N ARG A 21 -5.56 -19.27 -0.19
CA ARG A 21 -4.23 -19.12 -0.79
C ARG A 21 -4.35 -18.76 -2.28
N HIS A 22 -3.69 -17.69 -2.68
CA HIS A 22 -3.62 -17.27 -4.08
C HIS A 22 -2.54 -18.05 -4.83
N ARG A 23 -2.64 -18.15 -6.17
CA ARG A 23 -1.62 -18.77 -7.04
C ARG A 23 -0.21 -18.18 -6.89
N SER A 24 -0.12 -16.93 -6.43
CA SER A 24 1.15 -16.27 -6.11
C SER A 24 1.69 -16.62 -4.71
N HIS A 25 1.19 -17.70 -4.10
CA HIS A 25 1.47 -18.17 -2.74
C HIS A 25 1.18 -17.19 -1.60
N LYS A 26 0.54 -16.05 -1.88
CA LYS A 26 0.07 -15.08 -0.88
C LYS A 26 -1.16 -15.63 -0.16
N ARG A 27 -1.26 -15.38 1.14
CA ARG A 27 -2.48 -15.58 1.93
C ARG A 27 -3.38 -14.37 1.73
N ILE A 28 -4.63 -14.61 1.35
CA ILE A 28 -5.63 -13.56 1.20
C ILE A 28 -6.64 -13.69 2.32
N PHE A 29 -6.94 -12.57 2.96
CA PHE A 29 -7.98 -12.43 3.97
C PHE A 29 -9.00 -11.41 3.48
N GLU A 30 -10.26 -11.81 3.43
CA GLU A 30 -11.37 -10.92 3.08
C GLU A 30 -12.26 -10.71 4.30
N PHE A 31 -12.51 -9.45 4.64
CA PHE A 31 -13.30 -9.05 5.80
C PHE A 31 -14.68 -8.59 5.33
N PHE A 32 -15.71 -9.21 5.89
CA PHE A 32 -17.11 -8.92 5.60
C PHE A 32 -17.74 -8.32 6.85
N GLY A 33 -18.52 -7.25 6.68
CA GLY A 33 -19.37 -6.77 7.76
C GLY A 33 -20.54 -7.73 8.01
N PRO A 34 -21.27 -7.56 9.11
CA PRO A 34 -22.52 -8.27 9.38
C PRO A 34 -23.48 -8.19 8.17
N GLY A 35 -24.00 -9.35 7.75
CA GLY A 35 -24.95 -9.49 6.63
C GLY A 35 -24.39 -9.13 5.24
N ALA A 36 -23.14 -8.68 5.14
CA ALA A 36 -22.58 -8.17 3.90
C ALA A 36 -22.31 -9.29 2.89
N LYS A 37 -22.77 -9.11 1.64
CA LYS A 37 -22.47 -10.03 0.54
C LYS A 37 -21.05 -9.87 -0.01
N HIS A 38 -20.50 -8.66 0.08
CA HIS A 38 -19.17 -8.32 -0.42
C HIS A 38 -18.23 -7.95 0.73
N PRO A 39 -16.92 -8.21 0.61
CA PRO A 39 -15.97 -7.77 1.62
C PRO A 39 -15.87 -6.24 1.57
N HIS A 40 -15.63 -5.60 2.71
CA HIS A 40 -15.25 -4.18 2.76
C HIS A 40 -13.74 -3.99 2.70
N GLU A 41 -12.98 -5.06 2.97
CA GLU A 41 -11.52 -5.07 2.92
C GLU A 41 -10.99 -6.43 2.44
N ARG A 42 -9.94 -6.41 1.62
CA ARG A 42 -9.12 -7.58 1.30
C ARG A 42 -7.65 -7.30 1.58
N GLN A 43 -7.03 -8.15 2.40
CA GLN A 43 -5.62 -8.08 2.73
C GLN A 43 -4.86 -9.20 2.01
N TRP A 44 -3.76 -8.84 1.35
CA TRP A 44 -2.82 -9.76 0.71
C TRP A 44 -1.54 -9.79 1.55
N ARG A 45 -1.26 -10.95 2.12
CA ARG A 45 -0.16 -11.15 3.07
C ARG A 45 0.81 -12.21 2.57
N MET A 46 2.11 -11.95 2.76
CA MET A 46 3.12 -13.00 2.87
C MET A 46 3.55 -13.07 4.34
N LEU A 47 4.75 -12.59 4.67
CA LEU A 47 5.16 -12.33 6.05
C LEU A 47 4.46 -11.06 6.57
N ASP A 48 4.41 -10.02 5.75
CA ASP A 48 3.79 -8.73 6.07
C ASP A 48 2.51 -8.47 5.25
N LEU A 49 1.79 -7.41 5.61
CA LEU A 49 0.72 -6.86 4.77
C LEU A 49 1.33 -6.12 3.58
N ASN A 50 1.26 -6.73 2.40
CA ASN A 50 1.83 -6.15 1.18
C ASN A 50 0.83 -5.35 0.36
N ARG A 51 -0.45 -5.71 0.45
CA ARG A 51 -1.53 -5.02 -0.24
C ARG A 51 -2.81 -5.07 0.57
N GLN A 52 -3.47 -3.93 0.69
CA GLN A 52 -4.82 -3.80 1.23
C GLN A 52 -5.72 -3.21 0.14
N GLU A 53 -6.87 -3.81 -0.06
CA GLU A 53 -7.91 -3.34 -0.97
C GLU A 53 -9.14 -3.00 -0.14
N ASN A 54 -9.79 -1.87 -0.42
CA ASN A 54 -11.03 -1.47 0.22
C ASN A 54 -12.14 -1.38 -0.82
N TYR A 55 -13.36 -1.70 -0.37
CA TYR A 55 -14.52 -1.83 -1.24
C TYR A 55 -15.70 -1.06 -0.66
N ASP A 56 -16.56 -0.56 -1.55
CA ASP A 56 -17.85 0.00 -1.14
C ASP A 56 -18.88 -1.11 -0.83
N LYS A 57 -20.09 -0.70 -0.42
CA LYS A 57 -21.18 -1.62 -0.06
C LYS A 57 -21.66 -2.50 -1.23
N SER A 58 -21.41 -2.09 -2.48
CA SER A 58 -21.73 -2.85 -3.69
C SER A 58 -20.63 -3.84 -4.08
N GLY A 59 -19.51 -3.86 -3.35
CA GLY A 59 -18.34 -4.69 -3.66
C GLY A 59 -17.42 -4.08 -4.70
N LYS A 60 -17.56 -2.78 -4.99
CA LYS A 60 -16.69 -2.09 -5.92
C LYS A 60 -15.41 -1.61 -5.24
N LEU A 61 -14.27 -1.83 -5.89
CA LEU A 61 -12.97 -1.36 -5.40
C LEU A 61 -12.94 0.18 -5.31
N THR A 62 -12.60 0.71 -4.13
CA THR A 62 -12.50 2.15 -3.86
C THR A 62 -11.07 2.58 -3.56
N ARG A 63 -10.23 1.68 -3.04
CA ARG A 63 -8.84 1.98 -2.72
C ARG A 63 -7.94 0.75 -2.77
N VAL A 64 -6.71 0.94 -3.21
CA VAL A 64 -5.62 -0.03 -3.07
C VAL A 64 -4.44 0.65 -2.38
N ILE A 65 -3.93 0.03 -1.32
CA ILE A 65 -2.71 0.44 -0.61
C ILE A 65 -1.68 -0.65 -0.79
N LEU A 66 -0.51 -0.29 -1.31
CA LEU A 66 0.64 -1.20 -1.41
C LEU A 66 1.70 -0.81 -0.39
N SER A 67 2.40 -1.81 0.14
CA SER A 67 3.53 -1.63 1.06
C SER A 67 4.52 -2.80 0.98
N GLY A 68 5.76 -2.50 1.34
CA GLY A 68 6.82 -3.49 1.51
C GLY A 68 7.53 -3.86 0.21
N PRO A 69 8.43 -4.86 0.26
CA PRO A 69 9.18 -5.28 -0.90
C PRO A 69 8.25 -5.85 -1.97
N VAL A 70 8.10 -5.12 -3.06
CA VAL A 70 7.61 -5.68 -4.32
C VAL A 70 8.82 -6.27 -5.05
N PRO A 71 8.75 -7.51 -5.56
CA PRO A 71 9.78 -8.06 -6.45
C PRO A 71 10.10 -7.08 -7.59
N ALA A 72 11.34 -7.08 -8.10
CA ALA A 72 11.76 -6.14 -9.14
C ALA A 72 10.96 -6.30 -10.45
N ASP A 73 10.49 -7.51 -10.74
CA ASP A 73 9.54 -7.89 -11.77
C ASP A 73 8.06 -7.80 -11.33
N GLY A 74 7.82 -7.49 -10.06
CA GLY A 74 6.50 -7.38 -9.44
C GLY A 74 5.79 -6.05 -9.69
N TYR A 75 6.41 -5.12 -10.41
CA TYR A 75 5.76 -3.90 -10.87
C TYR A 75 4.85 -4.17 -12.06
N THR A 76 3.62 -4.62 -11.77
CA THR A 76 2.50 -4.40 -12.68
C THR A 76 2.03 -2.94 -12.67
N GLU A 77 2.55 -2.12 -11.75
CA GLU A 77 2.18 -0.71 -11.60
C GLU A 77 2.80 0.13 -12.73
N ASN A 78 1.96 0.80 -13.51
CA ASN A 78 2.42 1.68 -14.58
C ASN A 78 2.76 3.09 -14.05
N LEU A 79 3.77 3.18 -13.16
CA LEU A 79 4.26 4.47 -12.64
C LEU A 79 4.72 5.41 -13.77
N ARG A 80 5.17 4.83 -14.90
CA ARG A 80 5.52 5.57 -16.11
C ARG A 80 4.33 6.35 -16.66
N ALA A 81 3.15 5.75 -16.78
CA ALA A 81 1.97 6.47 -17.24
C ALA A 81 1.57 7.62 -16.31
N TYR A 82 1.80 7.51 -15.00
CA TYR A 82 1.58 8.61 -14.07
C TYR A 82 2.61 9.74 -14.26
N ALA A 83 3.87 9.39 -14.52
CA ALA A 83 4.92 10.36 -14.81
C ALA A 83 4.67 11.07 -16.16
N GLU A 84 4.32 10.33 -17.22
CA GLU A 84 4.02 10.86 -18.56
C GLU A 84 2.80 11.79 -18.57
N LYS A 85 1.81 11.54 -17.70
CA LYS A 85 0.66 12.44 -17.49
C LYS A 85 1.00 13.68 -16.64
N GLY A 86 2.23 13.81 -16.14
CA GLY A 86 2.66 14.90 -15.26
C GLY A 86 2.10 14.84 -13.83
N VAL A 87 1.44 13.73 -13.46
CA VAL A 87 0.87 13.53 -12.10
C VAL A 87 2.00 13.24 -11.10
N LEU A 88 2.98 12.44 -11.52
CA LEU A 88 4.03 11.94 -10.65
C LEU A 88 5.36 12.65 -10.94
N LYS A 89 5.79 13.52 -10.03
CA LYS A 89 6.95 14.41 -10.19
C LYS A 89 8.24 13.92 -9.54
N LEU A 90 8.19 12.77 -8.88
CA LEU A 90 9.28 12.16 -8.14
C LEU A 90 9.20 10.64 -8.21
N THR A 91 10.31 9.95 -7.91
CA THR A 91 10.35 8.49 -7.90
C THR A 91 9.84 7.93 -6.59
N PRO A 92 8.71 7.19 -6.57
CA PRO A 92 8.24 6.55 -5.37
C PRO A 92 9.20 5.48 -4.86
N LEU A 93 9.26 5.35 -3.55
CA LEU A 93 9.78 4.17 -2.88
C LEU A 93 8.93 2.98 -3.29
N THR A 94 9.67 2.01 -3.80
CA THR A 94 9.18 0.80 -4.44
C THR A 94 9.34 -0.39 -3.50
N SER A 95 10.33 -0.34 -2.60
CA SER A 95 10.58 -1.38 -1.62
C SER A 95 10.94 -0.81 -0.24
N GLY A 96 10.84 -1.66 0.79
CA GLY A 96 11.14 -1.32 2.18
C GLY A 96 9.92 -0.93 3.01
N TYR A 97 10.11 -0.77 4.31
CA TYR A 97 9.01 -0.60 5.30
C TYR A 97 8.17 0.67 5.14
N SER A 98 8.64 1.66 4.40
CA SER A 98 7.91 2.91 4.13
C SER A 98 7.58 3.09 2.65
N SER A 99 7.54 2.01 1.87
CA SER A 99 7.22 2.06 0.43
C SER A 99 5.72 2.10 0.16
N TYR A 100 5.00 3.02 0.81
CA TYR A 100 3.56 3.15 0.62
C TYR A 100 3.20 3.80 -0.71
N ARG A 101 2.20 3.23 -1.37
CA ARG A 101 1.50 3.79 -2.53
C ARG A 101 0.01 3.60 -2.33
N VAL A 102 -0.77 4.65 -2.49
CA VAL A 102 -2.24 4.63 -2.37
C VAL A 102 -2.86 5.04 -3.69
N TYR A 103 -3.74 4.17 -4.18
CA TYR A 103 -4.54 4.37 -5.37
C TYR A 103 -6.01 4.45 -4.96
N ASP A 104 -6.68 5.53 -5.34
CA ASP A 104 -8.12 5.71 -5.15
C ASP A 104 -8.85 5.47 -6.46
N TYR A 105 -10.04 4.86 -6.39
CA TYR A 105 -10.89 4.54 -7.52
C TYR A 105 -12.21 5.30 -7.41
N ASP A 106 -12.61 5.98 -8.47
CA ASP A 106 -13.86 6.73 -8.49
C ASP A 106 -15.11 5.83 -8.74
N ALA A 107 -16.28 6.47 -8.80
CA ALA A 107 -17.56 5.80 -9.06
C ALA A 107 -17.66 5.14 -10.46
N THR A 108 -16.75 5.43 -11.40
CA THR A 108 -16.61 4.73 -12.70
C THR A 108 -15.55 3.63 -12.69
N GLY A 109 -14.69 3.61 -11.67
CA GLY A 109 -13.61 2.64 -11.50
C GLY A 109 -12.29 3.16 -12.05
N LYS A 110 -12.22 4.46 -12.34
CA LYS A 110 -11.00 5.12 -12.79
C LYS A 110 -10.05 5.27 -11.62
N GLU A 111 -8.85 4.73 -11.80
CA GLU A 111 -7.76 4.79 -10.83
C GLU A 111 -7.09 6.17 -10.82
N SER A 112 -6.70 6.61 -9.62
CA SER A 112 -5.84 7.77 -9.40
C SER A 112 -4.84 7.47 -8.29
N LEU A 113 -3.56 7.74 -8.53
CA LEU A 113 -2.54 7.70 -7.49
C LEU A 113 -2.72 8.94 -6.60
N SER A 114 -2.91 8.76 -5.30
CA SER A 114 -3.24 9.84 -4.36
C SER A 114 -2.19 10.05 -3.27
N PHE A 115 -1.37 9.04 -2.99
CA PHE A 115 -0.29 9.14 -2.01
C PHE A 115 0.89 8.24 -2.36
N VAL A 116 2.10 8.76 -2.20
CA VAL A 116 3.35 8.03 -2.39
C VAL A 116 4.37 8.41 -1.34
N CYS A 117 5.28 7.48 -1.03
CA CYS A 117 6.49 7.76 -0.29
C CYS A 117 7.69 7.86 -1.21
N TRP A 118 8.69 8.66 -0.88
CA TRP A 118 9.93 8.83 -1.64
C TRP A 118 11.11 9.12 -0.71
N ARG A 119 12.31 9.00 -1.26
CA ARG A 119 13.55 9.37 -0.58
C ARG A 119 13.96 10.79 -0.93
N TYR A 120 14.56 11.50 0.02
CA TYR A 120 15.07 12.84 -0.17
C TYR A 120 16.45 13.01 0.47
N GLU A 121 17.30 13.84 -0.12
CA GLU A 121 18.59 14.24 0.44
C GLU A 121 18.36 15.20 1.61
N VAL A 122 18.84 14.85 2.81
CA VAL A 122 18.66 15.65 4.02
C VAL A 122 19.34 17.03 3.89
N SER A 123 20.53 17.06 3.31
CA SER A 123 21.35 18.27 3.17
C SER A 123 20.77 19.30 2.18
N THR A 124 20.18 18.81 1.08
CA THR A 124 19.70 19.68 -0.01
C THR A 124 18.18 19.81 -0.08
N ASN A 125 17.46 19.01 0.72
CA ASN A 125 16.01 18.95 0.73
C ASN A 125 15.36 18.55 -0.61
N LYS A 126 16.13 17.93 -1.51
CA LYS A 126 15.68 17.52 -2.86
C LYS A 126 15.34 16.03 -2.91
N PRO A 127 14.45 15.59 -3.84
CA PRO A 127 14.26 14.17 -4.11
C PRO A 127 15.60 13.47 -4.38
N TYR A 128 15.79 12.30 -3.77
CA TYR A 128 17.04 11.55 -3.87
C TYR A 128 17.22 10.89 -5.23
N ALA A 129 16.12 10.44 -5.83
CA ALA A 129 16.12 9.70 -7.08
C ALA A 129 15.09 10.29 -8.06
N HIS A 130 15.44 10.23 -9.34
CA HIS A 130 14.56 10.51 -10.47
C HIS A 130 14.15 9.21 -11.15
N PHE A 131 13.18 9.29 -12.06
CA PHE A 131 12.76 8.09 -12.76
C PHE A 131 13.92 7.55 -13.59
N PRO A 132 14.04 6.23 -13.75
CA PRO A 132 15.12 5.63 -14.55
C PRO A 132 15.16 6.11 -16.02
N TRP A 133 14.07 6.70 -16.52
CA TRP A 133 13.97 7.28 -17.87
C TRP A 133 14.10 8.81 -17.88
N TRP A 134 14.39 9.45 -16.75
CA TRP A 134 14.75 10.86 -16.66
C TRP A 134 16.28 10.96 -16.61
N GLU A 135 16.88 11.27 -17.75
CA GLU A 135 18.32 11.46 -17.88
C GLU A 135 18.69 12.94 -17.75
N PRO A 136 19.82 13.28 -17.09
CA PRO A 136 20.72 12.38 -16.37
C PRO A 136 20.20 11.97 -14.98
N ASP A 137 20.47 10.74 -14.53
CA ASP A 137 20.31 10.38 -13.10
C ASP A 137 21.24 11.26 -12.26
N PRO A 138 20.73 12.13 -11.37
CA PRO A 138 21.58 13.08 -10.65
C PRO A 138 22.40 12.41 -9.55
N ARG A 139 22.22 11.12 -9.29
CA ARG A 139 22.96 10.42 -8.23
C ARG A 139 24.39 10.12 -8.68
N PRO A 140 25.39 10.39 -7.81
CA PRO A 140 26.76 9.96 -8.05
C PRO A 140 26.84 8.45 -8.20
N LYS A 141 27.66 7.97 -9.13
CA LYS A 141 27.95 6.53 -9.24
C LYS A 141 28.72 6.10 -7.98
N ARG A 142 28.08 5.29 -7.13
CA ARG A 142 28.66 4.70 -5.91
C ARG A 142 28.67 3.18 -6.00
N SER A 143 29.57 2.51 -5.27
CA SER A 143 29.45 1.07 -5.03
C SER A 143 28.17 0.79 -4.23
N ARG A 144 27.70 -0.46 -4.25
CA ARG A 144 26.49 -0.86 -3.51
C ARG A 144 26.62 -0.58 -2.01
N GLU A 145 27.77 -0.88 -1.43
CA GLU A 145 28.07 -0.65 -0.02
C GLU A 145 28.10 0.84 0.32
N ALA A 146 28.73 1.65 -0.55
CA ALA A 146 28.78 3.11 -0.37
C ALA A 146 27.38 3.74 -0.50
N GLU A 147 26.56 3.26 -1.44
CA GLU A 147 25.17 3.70 -1.61
C GLU A 147 24.29 3.34 -0.40
N LEU A 148 24.48 2.14 0.18
CA LEU A 148 23.80 1.73 1.39
C LEU A 148 24.17 2.61 2.59
N GLN A 149 25.47 2.88 2.78
CA GLN A 149 25.94 3.72 3.88
C GLN A 149 25.51 5.18 3.72
N TYR A 150 25.57 5.70 2.49
CA TYR A 150 25.07 7.02 2.15
C TYR A 150 23.56 7.13 2.44
N GLY A 151 22.79 6.17 1.94
CA GLY A 151 21.34 6.11 2.14
C GLY A 151 20.89 6.01 3.60
N ARG A 152 21.75 5.51 4.50
CA ARG A 152 21.45 5.44 5.95
C ARG A 152 21.64 6.76 6.68
N THR A 153 22.53 7.62 6.19
CA THR A 153 22.98 8.81 6.93
C THR A 153 22.56 10.11 6.28
N GLN A 154 22.42 10.12 4.94
CA GLN A 154 22.16 11.34 4.16
C GLN A 154 20.76 11.37 3.54
N VAL A 155 20.01 10.27 3.61
CA VAL A 155 18.74 10.14 2.90
C VAL A 155 17.60 9.87 3.87
N GLY A 156 16.62 10.78 3.87
CA GLY A 156 15.39 10.64 4.64
C GLY A 156 14.24 10.05 3.81
N THR A 157 13.12 9.77 4.48
CA THR A 157 11.87 9.32 3.83
C THR A 157 10.75 10.30 4.09
N ARG A 158 10.05 10.68 3.01
CA ARG A 158 8.86 11.53 3.03
C ARG A 158 7.73 10.84 2.31
N CYS A 159 6.52 11.24 2.65
CA CYS A 159 5.34 10.81 1.91
C CYS A 159 4.35 11.96 1.76
N GLY A 160 3.53 11.90 0.72
CA GLY A 160 2.66 12.99 0.32
C GLY A 160 1.99 12.72 -1.02
N THR A 161 1.55 13.77 -1.67
CA THR A 161 0.88 13.67 -2.98
C THR A 161 1.89 13.41 -4.10
N PRO A 162 1.46 12.80 -5.22
CA PRO A 162 2.36 12.42 -6.33
C PRO A 162 3.08 13.60 -7.01
N ASP A 163 2.52 14.80 -6.89
CA ASP A 163 3.13 16.04 -7.38
C ASP A 163 4.31 16.52 -6.52
N GLY A 164 4.63 15.81 -5.44
CA GLY A 164 5.77 16.08 -4.56
C GLY A 164 5.48 16.97 -3.36
N LYS A 165 4.23 17.39 -3.16
CA LYS A 165 3.86 18.07 -1.92
C LYS A 165 3.89 17.07 -0.76
N MET A 166 4.80 17.33 0.18
CA MET A 166 5.00 16.52 1.37
C MET A 166 3.86 16.71 2.37
N THR A 167 3.42 15.59 2.95
CA THR A 167 2.38 15.54 3.99
C THR A 167 2.96 15.06 5.32
N VAL A 168 3.91 14.13 5.28
CA VAL A 168 4.50 13.53 6.48
C VAL A 168 5.95 13.11 6.21
N GLU A 169 6.77 13.16 7.25
CA GLU A 169 8.18 12.80 7.21
C GLU A 169 8.52 11.80 8.33
N GLY A 170 9.40 10.84 8.01
CA GLY A 170 9.88 9.84 8.96
C GLY A 170 8.99 8.60 9.07
N MET A 171 9.61 7.45 9.32
CA MET A 171 8.94 6.14 9.29
C MET A 171 7.80 6.00 10.30
N GLY A 172 8.00 6.45 11.56
CA GLY A 172 7.00 6.37 12.61
C GLY A 172 5.73 7.19 12.30
N PRO A 173 5.86 8.49 12.00
CA PRO A 173 4.73 9.32 11.58
C PRO A 173 4.02 8.80 10.32
N VAL A 174 4.78 8.29 9.34
CA VAL A 174 4.21 7.66 8.13
C VAL A 174 3.34 6.46 8.51
N LYS A 175 3.85 5.54 9.33
CA LYS A 175 3.08 4.37 9.78
C LYS A 175 1.79 4.80 10.49
N LYS A 176 1.88 5.76 11.41
CA LYS A 176 0.71 6.30 12.12
C LYS A 176 -0.30 6.94 11.17
N LEU A 177 0.15 7.68 10.15
CA LEU A 177 -0.74 8.23 9.12
C LEU A 177 -1.45 7.11 8.34
N MET A 178 -0.73 6.06 7.95
CA MET A 178 -1.32 4.92 7.23
C MET A 178 -2.39 4.20 8.06
N GLU A 179 -2.16 4.02 9.35
CA GLU A 179 -3.14 3.43 10.26
C GLU A 179 -4.35 4.34 10.48
N THR A 180 -4.13 5.64 10.71
CA THR A 180 -5.21 6.57 11.12
C THR A 180 -6.03 7.12 9.95
N LYS A 181 -5.38 7.51 8.84
CA LYS A 181 -6.04 8.10 7.68
C LYS A 181 -6.54 7.04 6.69
N TYR A 182 -5.76 5.98 6.50
CA TYR A 182 -6.03 4.98 5.47
C TYR A 182 -6.46 3.62 6.04
N SER A 183 -6.58 3.49 7.37
CA SER A 183 -6.94 2.23 8.04
C SER A 183 -6.07 1.04 7.61
N PHE A 184 -4.81 1.31 7.26
CA PHE A 184 -3.91 0.27 6.78
C PHE A 184 -3.50 -0.66 7.93
N GLY A 185 -3.83 -1.95 7.81
CA GLY A 185 -3.44 -2.96 8.80
C GLY A 185 -4.11 -2.81 10.18
N THR A 186 -5.20 -2.05 10.26
CA THR A 186 -6.00 -1.91 11.49
C THR A 186 -6.87 -3.13 11.74
N SER A 187 -7.41 -3.77 10.69
CA SER A 187 -8.11 -5.05 10.80
C SER A 187 -7.10 -6.13 11.18
N LYS A 188 -7.18 -6.59 12.44
CA LYS A 188 -6.33 -7.64 12.98
C LYS A 188 -6.94 -9.00 12.68
N ILE A 189 -6.09 -9.93 12.27
CA ILE A 189 -6.45 -11.34 12.15
C ILE A 189 -6.04 -11.93 13.50
N GLY A 190 -6.99 -12.15 14.39
CA GLY A 190 -6.73 -12.91 15.61
C GLY A 190 -6.45 -14.36 15.21
N PHE A 191 -5.27 -14.87 15.53
CA PHE A 191 -5.08 -16.31 15.56
C PHE A 191 -5.80 -16.83 16.82
N PRO A 192 -6.47 -17.99 16.79
CA PRO A 192 -6.95 -18.60 18.02
C PRO A 192 -5.74 -18.87 18.93
N GLY A 193 -5.60 -18.09 20.02
CA GLY A 193 -4.54 -18.28 21.02
C GLY A 193 -3.72 -17.05 21.45
N GLU A 194 -4.08 -15.82 21.06
CA GLU A 194 -3.57 -14.59 21.70
C GLU A 194 -4.64 -13.92 22.58
#